data_AF-A0A178HN26-F1
#
_entry.id   AF-A0A178HN26-F1
#
_cell.length_a   1.000
_cell.length_b   1.000
_cell.length_c   1.000
_cell.angle_alpha   90.00
_cell.angle_beta   90.00
_cell.angle_gamma   90.00
#
_symmetry.space_group_name_H-M   'P 1'
#
loop_
_entity.id
_entity.type
_entity.pdbx_description
1 polymer ?
#
loop_
_entity_poly.entity_id
_entity_poly.type
_entity_poly.pdbx_seq_one_letter_code
_entity_poly.pdbx_strand_id
1 'polypeptide(L)'
;MEGTTVQLREEEDGAQVFVVPAGFEFPRGEVTIRKDGDRLIIEPAVAERKAPQTWAELFDQMETIDVEWPDVDEGLLPLDDIEL
;
A
#
# COMPACT_ATOMS: atom_id res chain seq x y z
N MET A 1 -7.75 -16.92 -11.31
CA MET A 1 -6.68 -16.08 -11.88
C MET A 1 -6.87 -16.12 -13.38
N GLU A 2 -7.35 -15.02 -13.97
CA GLU A 2 -7.34 -14.89 -15.43
C GLU A 2 -5.91 -14.63 -15.87
N GLY A 3 -5.44 -15.42 -16.83
CA GLY A 3 -4.12 -15.30 -17.42
C GLY A 3 -4.26 -15.20 -18.93
N THR A 4 -3.34 -14.50 -19.56
CA THR A 4 -3.26 -14.40 -21.02
C THR A 4 -1.83 -14.67 -21.45
N THR A 5 -1.67 -15.19 -22.66
CA THR A 5 -0.36 -15.48 -23.24
C THR A 5 0.07 -14.28 -24.08
N VAL A 6 1.26 -13.75 -23.81
CA VAL A 6 1.88 -12.67 -24.57
C VAL A 6 3.16 -13.15 -25.25
N GLN A 7 3.51 -12.53 -26.37
CA GLN A 7 4.78 -12.79 -27.05
C GLN A 7 5.84 -11.83 -26.51
N LEU A 8 6.96 -12.37 -26.06
CA LEU A 8 8.14 -11.58 -25.74
C LEU A 8 8.90 -11.26 -27.04
N ARG A 9 9.31 -10.02 -27.17
CA ARG A 9 10.23 -9.55 -28.22
C ARG A 9 11.55 -9.18 -27.57
N GLU A 10 12.63 -9.44 -28.28
CA GLU A 10 13.98 -9.02 -27.88
C GLU A 10 14.32 -7.76 -28.67
N GLU A 11 14.77 -6.73 -27.95
CA GLU A 11 15.30 -5.49 -28.52
C GLU A 11 16.80 -5.63 -28.80
N GLU A 12 17.38 -4.71 -29.57
CA GLU A 12 18.79 -4.79 -30.03
C GLU A 12 19.82 -4.78 -28.87
N ASP A 13 19.44 -4.22 -27.73
CA ASP A 13 20.22 -4.18 -26.49
C ASP A 13 20.06 -5.43 -25.62
N GLY A 14 19.27 -6.42 -26.07
CA GLY A 14 18.97 -7.66 -25.34
C GLY A 14 17.85 -7.52 -24.31
N ALA A 15 17.16 -6.37 -24.25
CA ALA A 15 16.00 -6.20 -23.41
C ALA A 15 14.81 -7.03 -23.93
N GLN A 16 14.03 -7.61 -23.01
CA GLN A 16 12.78 -8.30 -23.36
C GLN A 16 11.59 -7.38 -23.13
N VAL A 17 10.75 -7.23 -24.15
CA VAL A 17 9.57 -6.35 -24.12
C VAL A 17 8.32 -7.12 -24.56
N PHE A 18 7.19 -6.80 -23.95
CA PHE A 18 5.88 -7.28 -24.38
C PHE A 18 4.86 -6.15 -24.34
N VAL A 19 3.77 -6.31 -25.10
CA VAL A 19 2.65 -5.37 -25.06
C VAL A 19 1.66 -5.85 -24.01
N VAL A 20 1.34 -4.99 -23.05
CA VAL A 20 0.31 -5.25 -22.05
C VAL A 20 -1.05 -5.32 -22.76
N PRO A 21 -1.78 -6.46 -22.70
CA PRO A 21 -3.08 -6.58 -23.35
C PRO A 21 -4.14 -5.69 -22.69
N ALA A 22 -5.19 -5.38 -23.45
CA ALA A 22 -6.33 -4.63 -22.91
C ALA A 22 -6.98 -5.37 -21.72
N GLY A 23 -7.30 -4.64 -20.66
CA GLY A 23 -7.81 -5.17 -19.40
C GLY A 23 -6.73 -5.53 -18.36
N PHE A 24 -5.44 -5.46 -18.72
CA PHE A 24 -4.30 -5.72 -17.83
C PHE A 24 -3.45 -4.45 -17.59
N GLU A 25 -3.92 -3.28 -17.98
CA GLU A 25 -3.20 -2.02 -17.84
C GLU A 25 -3.02 -1.62 -16.37
N PHE A 26 -1.82 -1.15 -16.04
CA PHE A 26 -1.59 -0.52 -14.74
C PHE A 26 -2.06 0.94 -14.74
N PRO A 27 -2.60 1.45 -13.62
CA PRO A 27 -3.06 2.83 -13.51
C PRO A 27 -1.92 3.87 -13.51
N ARG A 28 -0.67 3.43 -13.32
CA ARG A 28 0.55 4.27 -13.30
C ARG A 28 1.57 3.74 -14.30
N GLY A 29 2.45 4.63 -14.77
CA GLY A 29 3.48 4.31 -15.76
C GLY A 29 4.75 3.64 -15.20
N GLU A 30 4.87 3.49 -13.89
CA GLU A 30 6.03 2.86 -13.23
C GLU A 30 5.61 1.53 -12.58
N VAL A 31 6.42 0.50 -12.79
CA VAL A 31 6.20 -0.86 -12.28
C VAL A 31 7.47 -1.39 -11.63
N THR A 32 7.30 -2.22 -10.61
CA THR A 32 8.38 -3.04 -10.03
C THR A 32 8.29 -4.44 -10.59
N ILE A 33 9.42 -4.98 -11.04
CA ILE A 33 9.54 -6.34 -11.55
C ILE A 33 10.40 -7.15 -10.56
N ARG A 34 9.88 -8.27 -10.07
CA ARG A 34 10.60 -9.19 -9.18
C ARG A 34 10.47 -10.64 -9.65
N LYS A 35 11.50 -11.44 -9.38
CA LYS A 35 11.54 -12.87 -9.73
C LYS A 35 11.20 -13.72 -8.50
N ASP A 36 10.25 -14.63 -8.66
CA ASP A 36 9.84 -15.61 -7.65
C ASP A 36 9.88 -17.01 -8.28
N GLY A 37 11.00 -17.71 -8.10
CA GLY A 37 11.26 -19.00 -8.75
C GLY A 37 11.26 -18.89 -10.28
N ASP A 38 10.28 -19.51 -10.93
CA ASP A 38 10.04 -19.52 -12.37
C ASP A 38 9.07 -18.41 -12.83
N ARG A 39 8.60 -17.56 -11.90
CA ARG A 39 7.63 -16.50 -12.17
C ARG A 39 8.28 -15.13 -12.19
N LEU A 40 7.80 -14.28 -13.10
CA LEU A 40 7.99 -12.84 -13.04
C LEU A 40 6.72 -12.21 -12.47
N ILE A 41 6.88 -11.48 -11.37
CA ILE A 41 5.81 -10.71 -10.74
C ILE A 41 6.03 -9.26 -11.12
N ILE A 42 5.03 -8.67 -11.77
CA ILE A 42 5.00 -7.26 -12.16
C ILE A 42 3.89 -6.60 -11.35
N GLU A 43 4.25 -5.58 -10.57
CA GLU A 43 3.32 -4.84 -9.72
C GLU A 43 3.50 -3.33 -9.96
N PRO A 44 2.46 -2.49 -9.79
CA PRO A 44 2.63 -1.04 -9.85
C PRO A 44 3.72 -0.61 -8.88
N ALA A 45 4.61 0.28 -9.31
CA ALA A 45 5.55 0.90 -8.40
C ALA A 45 4.74 1.78 -7.44
N VAL A 46 4.54 1.26 -6.23
CA VAL A 46 3.97 2.03 -5.14
C VAL A 46 5.08 3.00 -4.73
N ALA A 47 4.89 4.28 -5.01
CA ALA A 47 5.75 5.34 -4.48
C ALA A 47 5.68 5.30 -2.95
N GLU A 48 6.55 4.50 -2.32
CA GLU A 48 6.99 4.38 -0.92
C GLU A 48 5.99 4.60 0.24
N ARG A 49 4.70 4.76 0.00
CA ARG A 49 3.69 4.85 1.05
C ARG A 49 2.64 3.79 0.74
N LYS A 50 2.97 2.56 1.11
CA LYS A 50 1.91 1.60 1.44
C LYS A 50 1.08 2.26 2.53
N ALA A 51 -0.21 2.45 2.28
CA ALA A 51 -1.13 2.71 3.39
C ALA A 51 -0.93 1.58 4.42
N PRO A 52 -0.89 1.89 5.73
CA PRO A 52 -0.69 0.86 6.74
C PRO A 52 -1.75 -0.23 6.57
N GLN A 53 -1.29 -1.47 6.47
CA GLN A 53 -2.13 -2.65 6.26
C GLN A 53 -2.68 -3.17 7.60
N THR A 54 -2.13 -2.70 8.72
CA THR A 54 -2.57 -3.03 10.08
C THR A 54 -2.64 -1.78 10.95
N TRP A 55 -3.40 -1.86 12.04
CA TRP A 55 -3.42 -0.80 13.06
C TRP A 55 -2.04 -0.55 13.67
N ALA A 56 -1.25 -1.60 13.87
CA ALA A 56 0.11 -1.49 14.41
C ALA A 56 1.02 -0.64 13.49
N GLU A 57 1.01 -0.91 12.19
CA GLU A 57 1.79 -0.14 11.21
C GLU A 57 1.35 1.33 11.11
N LEU A 58 0.08 1.63 11.37
CA LEU A 58 -0.42 3.01 11.42
C LEU A 58 0.12 3.73 12.66
N PHE A 59 0.06 3.08 13.83
CA PHE A 59 0.54 3.67 15.09
C PHE A 59 2.05 3.89 15.08
N ASP A 60 2.83 3.00 14.47
CA ASP A 60 4.29 3.15 14.32
C ASP A 60 4.69 4.39 13.50
N GLN A 61 3.78 4.92 12.65
CA GLN A 61 4.03 6.11 11.83
C GLN A 61 3.66 7.43 12.54
N MET A 62 3.02 7.37 13.71
CA MET A 62 2.60 8.57 14.43
C MET A 62 3.75 9.16 15.23
N GLU A 63 3.90 10.49 15.16
CA GLU A 63 4.88 11.21 15.97
C GLU A 63 4.39 11.35 17.42
N THR A 64 5.34 11.42 18.36
CA THR A 64 5.02 11.73 19.76
C THR A 64 4.54 13.18 19.84
N ILE A 65 3.34 13.37 20.38
CA ILE A 65 2.80 14.70 20.64
C ILE A 65 3.23 15.12 22.05
N ASP A 66 4.19 16.04 22.12
CA ASP A 66 4.63 16.65 23.38
C ASP A 66 3.85 17.95 23.62
N VAL A 67 2.61 17.81 24.09
CA VAL A 67 1.76 18.94 24.47
C VAL A 67 1.17 18.69 25.86
N GLU A 68 1.00 19.77 26.60
CA GLU A 68 0.22 19.75 27.83
C GLU A 68 -1.26 19.75 27.45
N TRP A 69 -1.92 18.61 27.68
CA TRP A 69 -3.33 18.45 27.36
C TRP A 69 -4.19 19.17 28.41
N PRO A 70 -5.23 19.91 28.00
CA PRO A 70 -6.16 20.52 28.95
C PRO A 70 -6.95 19.43 29.69
N ASP A 71 -7.48 19.77 30.86
CA ASP A 71 -8.47 18.94 31.53
C ASP A 71 -9.77 18.99 30.73
N VAL A 72 -10.06 17.92 29.99
CA VAL A 72 -11.28 17.81 29.17
C VAL A 72 -12.53 17.59 30.02
N ASP A 73 -12.36 17.22 31.29
CA ASP A 73 -13.44 17.00 32.23
C ASP A 73 -13.76 18.28 33.04
N GLU A 74 -13.02 19.37 32.83
CA GLU A 74 -13.25 20.64 33.51
C GLU A 74 -14.66 21.18 33.24
N GLY A 75 -15.47 21.26 34.30
CA GLY A 75 -16.85 21.76 34.22
C GLY A 75 -17.87 20.74 33.71
N LEU A 76 -17.48 19.48 33.48
CA LEU A 76 -18.43 18.41 33.22
C LEU A 76 -19.26 18.10 34.47
N LEU A 77 -20.51 17.66 34.22
CA LEU A 77 -21.36 17.12 35.26
C LEU A 77 -20.78 15.79 35.77
N PRO A 78 -21.04 15.42 37.04
CA PRO A 78 -20.65 14.11 37.55
C PRO A 78 -21.22 12.98 36.68
N LEU A 79 -20.49 11.86 36.61
CA LEU A 79 -20.97 10.64 35.96
C LEU A 79 -22.31 10.21 36.57
N ASP A 80 -23.18 9.67 35.73
CA ASP A 80 -24.42 9.05 36.20
C ASP A 80 -24.10 7.86 37.12
N ASP A 81 -24.93 7.66 38.15
CA ASP A 81 -24.85 6.45 38.99
C ASP A 81 -25.07 5.20 38.13
N ILE A 82 -24.19 4.21 38.27
CA ILE A 82 -24.25 2.96 37.52
C ILE A 82 -24.77 1.84 38.44
N GLU A 83 -25.90 1.22 38.07
CA GLU A 83 -26.36 -0.03 38.68
C GLU A 83 -25.73 -1.22 37.94
N LEU A 84 -24.94 -2.04 38.65
CA LEU A 84 -24.29 -3.26 38.13
C LEU A 84 -25.07 -4.53 38.49
#